data_AF-A0A852YFQ8-F1
#
_entry.id   AF-A0A852YFQ8-F1
#
_cell.length_a   1.000
_cell.length_b   1.000
_cell.length_c   1.000
_cell.angle_alpha   90.00
_cell.angle_beta   90.00
_cell.angle_gamma   90.00
#
_symmetry.space_group_name_H-M   'P 1'
#
loop_
_entity.id
_entity.type
_entity.pdbx_description
1 polymer ?
#
loop_
_entity_poly.entity_id
_entity_poly.type
_entity_poly.pdbx_seq_one_letter_code
_entity_poly.pdbx_strand_id
1 'polypeptide(L)'
;MKRPEGFDRPTGAEQSERVAREPRPPRFRLSPSRRDGAAEKPAPDARSASSRPPASPASSPDGPASTRGSSSAASAPRAASASRAASAPRAASDSAAARRPAAPASPSGAAASTGAAPRRPDRGGDATARAAASEPAAKPTRAARAPRPPRPEPDREAARVAERERDAKAEVRAAARARRREEKREIRRFTRRARHRRIVLISASSVVLAMIAIVVAAVFSPLLALKTITVDGTSRLDAAQLRDAVDGQMDTPLALLDTARIEKQLSGFSLIRSYSTTIVPPHTLQIHIVERVPVGVLQTADGFELVDPAGVTVEKSDARPQGVPLIQLAASDDAKSSAFRSMADVLLAMPEAQRAQVDSITARTRDDVTLTLIGGTQKVVWGGSDDSARKAQVLQALLGVNGGAPGIYDVSAPGSAVFRAG
;
A
#
# COMPACT_ATOMS: atom_id res chain seq x y z
N MET A 1 2.73 3.46 -10.12
CA MET A 1 2.81 1.98 -10.05
C MET A 1 3.50 1.47 -11.32
N LYS A 2 4.65 0.80 -11.20
CA LYS A 2 5.28 0.03 -12.29
C LYS A 2 4.96 -1.44 -12.07
N ARG A 3 4.50 -2.15 -13.12
CA ARG A 3 4.50 -3.62 -13.14
C ARG A 3 5.92 -4.11 -13.47
N PRO A 4 6.44 -5.17 -12.82
CA PRO A 4 7.56 -5.92 -13.36
C PRO A 4 7.11 -6.74 -14.59
N GLU A 5 8.03 -6.96 -15.52
CA GLU A 5 7.80 -7.80 -16.71
C GLU A 5 7.98 -9.28 -16.38
N GLY A 6 7.32 -10.15 -17.15
CA GLY A 6 7.31 -11.60 -16.90
C GLY A 6 5.97 -12.24 -17.25
N PHE A 7 5.54 -12.12 -18.52
CA PHE A 7 4.36 -12.82 -19.02
C PHE A 7 4.56 -13.17 -20.50
N ASP A 8 5.24 -14.28 -20.74
CA ASP A 8 5.35 -14.84 -22.08
C ASP A 8 3.98 -15.26 -22.60
N ARG A 9 3.72 -14.95 -23.88
CA ARG A 9 2.52 -15.39 -24.58
C ARG A 9 2.74 -16.80 -25.14
N PRO A 10 1.81 -17.75 -24.95
CA PRO A 10 1.60 -18.80 -25.93
C PRO A 10 0.80 -18.23 -27.10
N THR A 11 1.35 -18.32 -28.31
CA THR A 11 0.62 -18.08 -29.56
C THR A 11 -0.41 -19.20 -29.81
N GLY A 12 -1.64 -18.84 -30.15
CA GLY A 12 -2.66 -19.77 -30.64
C GLY A 12 -2.71 -19.84 -32.17
N ALA A 13 -3.52 -20.78 -32.69
CA ALA A 13 -3.66 -21.21 -34.08
C ALA A 13 -2.44 -22.01 -34.62
N GLU A 14 -2.59 -23.14 -35.31
CA GLU A 14 -3.79 -23.88 -35.74
C GLU A 14 -3.40 -25.33 -36.08
N GLN A 15 -4.18 -26.34 -35.68
CA GLN A 15 -4.50 -27.48 -36.55
C GLN A 15 -5.60 -28.37 -35.95
N SER A 16 -6.62 -28.60 -36.76
CA SER A 16 -7.84 -29.31 -36.41
C SER A 16 -7.72 -30.83 -36.64
N GLU A 17 -8.53 -31.58 -35.89
CA GLU A 17 -9.32 -32.70 -36.43
C GLU A 17 -8.61 -34.01 -36.85
N ARG A 18 -8.44 -34.94 -35.88
CA ARG A 18 -8.57 -36.40 -36.13
C ARG A 18 -9.32 -37.14 -35.02
N VAL A 19 -10.63 -37.26 -35.24
CA VAL A 19 -11.48 -38.45 -35.04
C VAL A 19 -10.94 -39.61 -34.18
N ALA A 20 -11.63 -39.82 -33.04
CA ALA A 20 -11.95 -41.08 -32.34
C ALA A 20 -10.87 -42.15 -32.07
N ARG A 21 -10.66 -42.45 -30.76
CA ARG A 21 -11.11 -43.72 -30.13
C ARG A 21 -10.91 -43.73 -28.61
N GLU A 22 -11.96 -44.09 -27.90
CA GLU A 22 -11.99 -44.27 -26.43
C GLU A 22 -11.62 -45.72 -26.04
N PRO A 23 -10.64 -45.95 -25.14
CA PRO A 23 -10.34 -47.29 -24.64
C PRO A 23 -11.23 -47.67 -23.44
N ARG A 24 -12.07 -48.70 -23.62
CA ARG A 24 -12.89 -49.30 -22.55
C ARG A 24 -12.01 -49.88 -21.41
N PRO A 25 -12.43 -49.79 -20.14
CA PRO A 25 -11.82 -50.56 -19.06
C PRO A 25 -12.22 -52.05 -19.13
N PRO A 26 -11.32 -52.99 -18.78
CA PRO A 26 -11.62 -54.42 -18.79
C PRO A 26 -12.53 -54.86 -17.64
N ARG A 27 -13.52 -55.71 -17.94
CA ARG A 27 -14.34 -56.42 -16.95
C ARG A 27 -13.83 -57.86 -16.79
N PHE A 28 -13.38 -58.24 -15.60
CA PHE A 28 -13.28 -59.64 -15.14
C PHE A 28 -13.87 -59.70 -13.72
N ARG A 29 -15.10 -60.21 -13.58
CA ARG A 29 -15.46 -61.63 -13.34
C ARG A 29 -15.14 -62.10 -11.91
N LEU A 30 -16.20 -62.10 -11.11
CA LEU A 30 -16.33 -62.92 -9.89
C LEU A 30 -16.34 -64.41 -10.27
N SER A 31 -15.69 -65.25 -9.46
CA SER A 31 -15.84 -66.71 -9.43
C SER A 31 -15.88 -67.19 -7.97
N PRO A 32 -16.85 -68.02 -7.55
CA PRO A 32 -16.99 -68.46 -6.16
C PRO A 32 -16.56 -69.93 -5.90
N SER A 33 -16.26 -70.20 -4.62
CA SER A 33 -16.39 -71.47 -3.87
C SER A 33 -15.76 -72.79 -4.37
N ARG A 34 -14.92 -73.39 -3.50
CA ARG A 34 -14.88 -74.78 -2.95
C ARG A 34 -13.57 -74.90 -2.16
N ARG A 35 -13.47 -75.37 -0.90
CA ARG A 35 -14.05 -76.50 -0.14
C ARG A 35 -13.42 -77.85 -0.50
N ASP A 36 -13.22 -78.66 0.54
CA ASP A 36 -12.53 -79.97 0.62
C ASP A 36 -10.99 -79.84 0.68
N GLY A 37 -10.24 -80.61 1.50
CA GLY A 37 -10.60 -81.60 2.52
C GLY A 37 -9.35 -82.34 3.05
N ALA A 38 -9.49 -83.12 4.13
CA ALA A 38 -8.45 -83.94 4.82
C ALA A 38 -7.29 -83.14 5.48
N ALA A 39 -6.96 -83.24 6.78
CA ALA A 39 -6.86 -84.33 7.77
C ALA A 39 -5.44 -84.93 7.89
N GLU A 40 -4.83 -84.74 9.06
CA GLU A 40 -3.88 -85.68 9.68
C GLU A 40 -3.88 -85.42 11.20
N LYS A 41 -3.79 -86.49 12.00
CA LYS A 41 -3.67 -86.48 13.47
C LYS A 41 -2.37 -87.23 13.79
N PRO A 42 -1.60 -86.86 14.84
CA PRO A 42 -1.79 -87.57 16.11
C PRO A 42 -1.62 -86.71 17.37
N ALA A 43 -1.81 -87.35 18.52
CA ALA A 43 -1.60 -86.84 19.89
C ALA A 43 -0.76 -87.89 20.65
N PRO A 44 -0.63 -87.89 22.01
CA PRO A 44 -0.77 -86.83 23.01
C PRO A 44 0.45 -86.76 23.98
N ASP A 45 0.48 -85.74 24.86
CA ASP A 45 1.00 -85.77 26.25
C ASP A 45 1.02 -84.32 26.82
N ALA A 46 1.00 -84.02 28.12
CA ALA A 46 0.32 -84.60 29.29
C ALA A 46 0.39 -83.60 30.48
N ARG A 47 -0.48 -83.79 31.50
CA ARG A 47 -0.41 -83.31 32.91
C ARG A 47 -0.93 -81.90 33.27
N SER A 48 -1.41 -81.85 34.51
CA SER A 48 -2.22 -80.80 35.16
C SER A 48 -1.52 -80.20 36.39
N ALA A 49 -1.91 -78.98 36.79
CA ALA A 49 -1.98 -78.40 38.17
C ALA A 49 -1.89 -76.85 38.03
N SER A 50 -2.77 -75.99 38.52
CA SER A 50 -3.57 -75.86 39.78
C SER A 50 -2.88 -75.04 40.88
N SER A 51 -3.67 -74.17 41.53
CA SER A 51 -3.46 -73.49 42.83
C SER A 51 -2.87 -72.07 42.85
N ARG A 52 -3.18 -71.33 43.93
CA ARG A 52 -3.18 -69.85 44.09
C ARG A 52 -2.36 -69.44 45.36
N PRO A 53 -2.61 -68.28 46.01
CA PRO A 53 -1.64 -67.19 46.29
C PRO A 53 -0.97 -67.25 47.69
N PRO A 54 -0.18 -66.22 48.07
CA PRO A 54 -0.58 -65.27 49.14
C PRO A 54 -0.05 -63.82 48.89
N ALA A 55 -0.06 -62.82 49.79
CA ALA A 55 -1.04 -62.27 50.75
C ALA A 55 -0.57 -60.84 51.16
N SER A 56 -1.41 -60.02 51.81
CA SER A 56 -1.04 -58.70 52.37
C SER A 56 -0.40 -58.80 53.77
N PRO A 57 0.16 -57.69 54.27
CA PRO A 57 -0.20 -57.25 55.64
C PRO A 57 -0.47 -55.74 55.75
N ALA A 58 -1.02 -55.32 56.89
CA ALA A 58 -1.36 -53.92 57.24
C ALA A 58 -0.94 -53.61 58.69
N SER A 59 -0.73 -52.33 59.04
CA SER A 59 -0.97 -51.72 60.37
C SER A 59 -0.71 -50.20 60.40
N SER A 60 -1.46 -49.48 61.23
CA SER A 60 -1.43 -48.01 61.51
C SER A 60 -0.61 -47.73 62.80
N PRO A 61 -0.74 -46.61 63.56
CA PRO A 61 -1.32 -45.25 63.33
C PRO A 61 -0.42 -44.06 63.82
N ASP A 62 -0.84 -42.80 63.61
CA ASP A 62 -1.04 -41.76 64.67
C ASP A 62 -1.43 -40.35 64.13
N GLY A 63 -2.07 -39.52 64.98
CA GLY A 63 -2.41 -38.09 64.74
C GLY A 63 -1.59 -37.13 65.63
N PRO A 64 -2.03 -35.87 65.98
CA PRO A 64 -3.35 -35.24 65.73
C PRO A 64 -3.39 -33.71 65.39
N ALA A 65 -4.58 -33.25 64.97
CA ALA A 65 -5.32 -31.99 65.29
C ALA A 65 -4.71 -30.55 65.31
N SER A 66 -5.23 -29.67 64.43
CA SER A 66 -5.98 -28.42 64.78
C SER A 66 -6.64 -27.79 63.54
N THR A 67 -7.95 -27.47 63.51
CA THR A 67 -8.67 -26.24 63.96
C THR A 67 -8.05 -24.92 63.46
N ARG A 68 -8.72 -23.89 62.91
CA ARG A 68 -10.14 -23.45 62.69
C ARG A 68 -10.19 -22.77 61.28
N GLY A 69 -11.27 -22.47 60.57
CA GLY A 69 -12.69 -22.28 60.90
C GLY A 69 -13.12 -20.83 60.59
N SER A 70 -13.85 -20.59 59.50
CA SER A 70 -14.73 -19.42 59.33
C SER A 70 -15.73 -19.64 58.18
N SER A 71 -17.00 -19.46 58.50
CA SER A 71 -18.15 -19.52 57.59
C SER A 71 -18.54 -18.13 57.07
N SER A 72 -19.13 -18.05 55.88
CA SER A 72 -20.13 -17.01 55.60
C SER A 72 -21.23 -17.57 54.69
N ALA A 73 -22.46 -17.09 54.91
CA ALA A 73 -23.69 -17.75 54.47
C ALA A 73 -24.19 -17.30 53.08
N ALA A 74 -25.10 -18.11 52.52
CA ALA A 74 -25.82 -17.82 51.29
C ALA A 74 -26.80 -16.65 51.43
N SER A 75 -27.13 -16.00 50.30
CA SER A 75 -28.37 -15.23 50.15
C SER A 75 -28.80 -15.10 48.69
N ALA A 76 -29.96 -15.70 48.41
CA ALA A 76 -30.85 -15.48 47.27
C ALA A 76 -32.25 -15.95 47.75
N PRO A 77 -33.38 -15.71 47.05
CA PRO A 77 -33.55 -14.99 45.78
C PRO A 77 -34.70 -13.94 45.81
N ARG A 78 -34.90 -13.19 44.70
CA ARG A 78 -36.26 -12.98 44.15
C ARG A 78 -36.27 -12.45 42.72
N ALA A 79 -37.31 -12.80 41.97
CA ALA A 79 -37.53 -12.40 40.58
C ALA A 79 -38.78 -11.52 40.42
N ALA A 80 -38.76 -10.65 39.40
CA ALA A 80 -39.91 -10.10 38.66
C ALA A 80 -39.34 -9.48 37.36
N SER A 81 -39.51 -10.00 36.13
CA SER A 81 -40.70 -10.25 35.31
C SER A 81 -41.36 -9.00 34.69
N ALA A 82 -41.14 -8.81 33.38
CA ALA A 82 -41.96 -8.07 32.39
C ALA A 82 -42.05 -6.52 32.54
N SER A 83 -41.98 -5.67 31.49
CA SER A 83 -42.49 -5.86 30.12
C SER A 83 -42.11 -4.70 29.14
N ARG A 84 -42.21 -4.99 27.83
CA ARG A 84 -42.71 -4.13 26.71
C ARG A 84 -41.97 -2.85 26.22
N ALA A 85 -42.22 -2.59 24.92
CA ALA A 85 -41.95 -1.41 24.09
C ALA A 85 -40.46 -1.10 23.80
N ALA A 86 -39.92 -1.28 22.60
CA ALA A 86 -40.38 -0.91 21.25
C ALA A 86 -40.60 0.61 21.07
N SER A 87 -39.59 1.30 20.52
CA SER A 87 -39.71 2.62 19.90
C SER A 87 -38.50 2.94 19.00
N ALA A 88 -38.73 2.81 17.70
CA ALA A 88 -38.06 3.58 16.66
C ALA A 88 -39.15 4.12 15.71
N PRO A 89 -38.83 5.03 14.79
CA PRO A 89 -38.22 6.35 15.00
C PRO A 89 -39.32 7.44 14.87
N ARG A 90 -38.98 8.72 15.09
CA ARG A 90 -39.81 9.84 14.60
C ARG A 90 -39.00 10.84 13.80
N ALA A 91 -39.35 10.93 12.52
CA ALA A 91 -38.97 12.04 11.67
C ALA A 91 -39.72 13.32 12.08
N ALA A 92 -39.08 14.46 11.88
CA ALA A 92 -39.75 15.74 11.69
C ALA A 92 -39.21 16.34 10.39
N SER A 93 -40.00 16.24 9.33
CA SER A 93 -39.73 16.84 8.02
C SER A 93 -40.70 17.99 7.82
N ASP A 94 -40.19 19.23 7.72
CA ASP A 94 -40.80 20.36 7.00
C ASP A 94 -39.89 21.60 7.19
N SER A 95 -39.73 22.52 6.23
CA SER A 95 -40.16 22.52 4.83
C SER A 95 -39.35 23.57 4.06
N ALA A 96 -39.26 23.44 2.71
CA ALA A 96 -39.11 24.52 1.71
C ALA A 96 -38.02 25.63 1.86
N ALA A 97 -37.46 26.26 0.83
CA ALA A 97 -37.77 26.32 -0.60
C ALA A 97 -36.49 26.59 -1.43
N ALA A 98 -36.53 26.24 -2.71
CA ALA A 98 -35.51 26.64 -3.68
C ALA A 98 -35.63 28.13 -4.08
N ARG A 99 -34.50 28.73 -4.50
CA ARG A 99 -34.42 29.66 -5.65
C ARG A 99 -32.96 30.05 -6.02
N ARG A 100 -32.54 29.70 -7.24
CA ARG A 100 -31.73 30.59 -8.10
C ARG A 100 -32.67 31.68 -8.63
N PRO A 101 -32.23 32.92 -8.96
CA PRO A 101 -31.59 33.12 -10.27
C PRO A 101 -30.57 34.28 -10.40
N ALA A 102 -29.86 34.25 -11.55
CA ALA A 102 -29.40 35.36 -12.40
C ALA A 102 -28.49 36.51 -11.90
N ALA A 103 -27.55 36.90 -12.77
CA ALA A 103 -26.86 38.19 -12.79
C ALA A 103 -27.78 39.32 -13.32
N PRO A 104 -27.40 40.61 -13.23
CA PRO A 104 -26.73 41.22 -14.40
C PRO A 104 -25.74 42.39 -14.14
N ALA A 105 -24.99 42.70 -15.20
CA ALA A 105 -24.54 44.02 -15.71
C ALA A 105 -23.72 45.06 -14.88
N SER A 106 -22.72 45.58 -15.60
CA SER A 106 -21.94 46.84 -15.55
C SER A 106 -22.44 48.05 -14.76
N PRO A 107 -21.49 48.96 -14.43
CA PRO A 107 -21.60 50.35 -14.89
C PRO A 107 -20.37 50.87 -15.67
N SER A 108 -20.52 52.04 -16.31
CA SER A 108 -19.53 52.73 -17.16
C SER A 108 -19.55 54.25 -16.91
N GLY A 109 -18.43 54.94 -17.14
CA GLY A 109 -18.26 56.42 -17.08
C GLY A 109 -17.54 56.89 -15.81
N ALA A 110 -16.25 57.25 -15.85
CA ALA A 110 -15.66 58.54 -16.31
C ALA A 110 -15.80 59.67 -15.25
N ALA A 111 -14.81 60.48 -14.88
CA ALA A 111 -13.37 60.60 -15.23
C ALA A 111 -12.61 61.21 -14.00
N ALA A 112 -11.39 61.77 -13.99
CA ALA A 112 -10.38 62.15 -15.00
C ALA A 112 -8.97 62.32 -14.34
N SER A 113 -7.91 62.43 -15.18
CA SER A 113 -6.56 62.94 -14.83
C SER A 113 -5.69 62.04 -13.92
N THR A 114 -4.35 61.97 -14.01
CA THR A 114 -3.34 62.58 -14.90
C THR A 114 -2.24 61.54 -15.19
N GLY A 115 -1.64 61.54 -16.39
CA GLY A 115 -0.63 60.53 -16.77
C GLY A 115 0.82 60.86 -16.36
N ALA A 116 1.65 59.82 -16.23
CA ALA A 116 3.10 59.94 -16.13
C ALA A 116 3.81 58.80 -16.88
N ALA A 117 4.78 59.15 -17.73
CA ALA A 117 5.66 58.20 -18.43
C ALA A 117 7.12 58.48 -18.03
N PRO A 118 7.99 57.46 -17.93
CA PRO A 118 9.41 57.69 -17.70
C PRO A 118 10.11 58.10 -19.01
N ARG A 119 10.76 59.27 -18.99
CA ARG A 119 11.66 59.73 -20.07
C ARG A 119 13.10 59.24 -19.84
N ARG A 120 13.92 59.37 -20.90
CA ARG A 120 15.39 59.26 -20.86
C ARG A 120 16.01 60.14 -19.77
N PRO A 121 17.18 59.76 -19.23
CA PRO A 121 18.14 60.73 -18.67
C PRO A 121 18.91 61.44 -19.80
N ASP A 122 19.28 62.70 -19.56
CA ASP A 122 20.04 63.56 -20.47
C ASP A 122 21.46 63.84 -19.93
N ARG A 123 22.26 64.62 -20.66
CA ARG A 123 23.66 64.96 -20.33
C ARG A 123 23.83 66.04 -19.27
N GLY A 124 24.99 66.01 -18.61
CA GLY A 124 25.65 67.13 -17.90
C GLY A 124 26.49 66.60 -16.73
N GLY A 125 27.75 67.00 -16.51
CA GLY A 125 28.64 67.86 -17.29
C GLY A 125 29.44 68.80 -16.38
N ASP A 126 30.75 68.59 -16.28
CA ASP A 126 31.80 69.55 -15.89
C ASP A 126 33.17 68.83 -15.89
N ALA A 127 34.35 69.45 -15.95
CA ALA A 127 34.87 70.64 -16.63
C ALA A 127 36.24 70.98 -15.98
N THR A 128 37.34 70.94 -16.75
CA THR A 128 38.61 71.69 -16.54
C THR A 128 39.55 71.28 -17.69
N ALA A 129 40.17 72.09 -18.57
CA ALA A 129 40.48 73.53 -18.70
C ALA A 129 41.99 73.81 -18.69
N ARG A 130 42.58 73.95 -19.89
CA ARG A 130 43.73 74.81 -20.25
C ARG A 130 43.93 74.71 -21.78
N ALA A 131 43.74 75.72 -22.64
CA ALA A 131 43.88 77.19 -22.62
C ALA A 131 45.27 77.72 -22.99
N ALA A 132 45.43 78.14 -24.26
CA ALA A 132 46.27 79.21 -24.83
C ALA A 132 46.24 79.10 -26.38
N ALA A 133 46.20 80.14 -27.21
CA ALA A 133 45.84 81.56 -27.04
C ALA A 133 45.50 82.19 -28.44
N SER A 134 44.89 83.38 -28.44
CA SER A 134 44.92 84.54 -29.37
C SER A 134 45.68 84.46 -30.72
N GLU A 135 45.34 85.12 -31.84
CA GLU A 135 44.41 86.24 -32.16
C GLU A 135 44.11 86.29 -33.70
N PRO A 136 43.21 87.16 -34.24
CA PRO A 136 42.75 87.14 -35.65
C PRO A 136 43.16 88.36 -36.52
N ALA A 137 43.17 88.23 -37.86
CA ALA A 137 42.91 89.35 -38.81
C ALA A 137 42.75 88.95 -40.30
N ALA A 138 42.10 89.85 -41.06
CA ALA A 138 42.28 90.15 -42.50
C ALA A 138 41.73 89.20 -43.63
N LYS A 139 40.69 89.71 -44.29
CA LYS A 139 40.49 89.68 -45.77
C LYS A 139 41.21 90.92 -46.39
N PRO A 140 41.26 91.12 -47.72
CA PRO A 140 41.36 90.18 -48.86
C PRO A 140 42.43 90.62 -49.90
N THR A 141 42.86 89.72 -50.81
CA THR A 141 43.46 90.18 -52.09
C THR A 141 43.00 89.38 -53.31
N ARG A 142 42.55 90.12 -54.32
CA ARG A 142 42.13 89.69 -55.66
C ARG A 142 43.36 89.39 -56.53
N ALA A 143 43.55 88.14 -56.94
CA ALA A 143 44.50 87.77 -58.00
C ALA A 143 43.78 87.65 -59.34
N ALA A 144 44.35 88.24 -60.40
CA ALA A 144 43.71 88.31 -61.71
C ALA A 144 43.62 86.95 -62.40
N ARG A 145 42.46 86.64 -62.98
CA ARG A 145 42.25 85.44 -63.81
C ARG A 145 42.29 85.83 -65.28
N ALA A 146 43.16 85.17 -66.04
CA ALA A 146 43.36 85.38 -67.48
C ALA A 146 42.06 85.26 -68.30
N PRO A 147 41.96 85.97 -69.45
CA PRO A 147 40.79 85.92 -70.31
C PRO A 147 40.57 84.49 -70.84
N ARG A 148 39.35 83.99 -70.65
CA ARG A 148 38.94 82.67 -71.11
C ARG A 148 38.30 82.82 -72.51
N PRO A 149 38.73 82.07 -73.53
CA PRO A 149 38.20 82.21 -74.89
C PRO A 149 36.69 81.91 -74.95
N PRO A 150 35.98 82.42 -75.97
CA PRO A 150 34.55 82.19 -76.13
C PRO A 150 34.26 80.69 -76.16
N ARG A 151 33.33 80.25 -75.31
CA ARG A 151 32.78 78.91 -75.41
C ARG A 151 31.99 78.82 -76.71
N PRO A 152 32.20 77.79 -77.57
CA PRO A 152 31.18 77.46 -78.56
C PRO A 152 29.88 77.17 -77.81
N GLU A 153 28.75 77.57 -78.39
CA GLU A 153 27.46 77.11 -77.86
C GLU A 153 27.48 75.57 -77.86
N PRO A 154 27.17 74.91 -76.72
CA PRO A 154 27.05 73.47 -76.74
C PRO A 154 25.84 73.12 -77.60
N ASP A 155 26.04 72.30 -78.64
CA ASP A 155 24.95 71.77 -79.45
C ASP A 155 23.85 71.29 -78.51
N ARG A 156 22.66 71.91 -78.62
CA ARG A 156 21.54 71.62 -77.70
C ARG A 156 21.13 70.16 -77.76
N GLU A 157 21.51 69.48 -78.83
CA GLU A 157 21.39 68.05 -79.06
C GLU A 157 22.43 67.24 -78.25
N ALA A 158 23.72 67.60 -78.30
CA ALA A 158 24.77 66.97 -77.48
C ALA A 158 24.52 67.13 -75.97
N ALA A 159 23.99 68.29 -75.54
CA ALA A 159 23.56 68.51 -74.16
C ALA A 159 22.42 67.56 -73.75
N ARG A 160 21.39 67.41 -74.59
CA ARG A 160 20.26 66.48 -74.36
C ARG A 160 20.70 65.00 -74.38
N VAL A 161 21.67 64.64 -75.22
CA VAL A 161 22.25 63.28 -75.22
C VAL A 161 23.01 63.01 -73.92
N ALA A 162 23.83 63.96 -73.44
CA ALA A 162 24.55 63.83 -72.18
C ALA A 162 23.60 63.80 -70.95
N GLU A 163 22.47 64.50 -71.01
CA GLU A 163 21.41 64.46 -69.99
C GLU A 163 20.71 63.10 -69.97
N ARG A 164 20.23 62.61 -71.12
CA ARG A 164 19.68 61.25 -71.29
C ARG A 164 20.64 60.16 -70.82
N GLU A 165 21.94 60.30 -71.09
CA GLU A 165 22.94 59.33 -70.66
C GLU A 165 23.17 59.36 -69.14
N ARG A 166 23.02 60.53 -68.49
CA ARG A 166 23.05 60.66 -67.02
C ARG A 166 21.80 60.07 -66.39
N ASP A 167 20.63 60.29 -66.97
CA ASP A 167 19.37 59.74 -66.50
C ASP A 167 19.35 58.23 -66.64
N ALA A 168 19.76 57.67 -67.79
CA ALA A 168 19.96 56.23 -67.95
C ALA A 168 20.96 55.65 -66.93
N LYS A 169 22.08 56.34 -66.67
CA LYS A 169 23.03 55.94 -65.61
C LYS A 169 22.43 56.08 -64.20
N ALA A 170 21.52 57.03 -63.96
CA ALA A 170 20.81 57.20 -62.70
C ALA A 170 19.75 56.11 -62.49
N GLU A 171 19.00 55.76 -63.53
CA GLU A 171 18.03 54.66 -63.56
C GLU A 171 18.72 53.31 -63.36
N VAL A 172 19.83 53.02 -64.05
CA VAL A 172 20.62 51.80 -63.81
C VAL A 172 21.13 51.73 -62.37
N ARG A 173 21.58 52.86 -61.80
CA ARG A 173 21.95 52.93 -60.36
C ARG A 173 20.75 52.76 -59.44
N ALA A 174 19.57 53.28 -59.80
CA ALA A 174 18.33 53.13 -59.04
C ALA A 174 17.84 51.68 -59.06
N ALA A 175 17.84 51.03 -60.22
CA ALA A 175 17.52 49.62 -60.41
C ALA A 175 18.51 48.70 -59.66
N ALA A 176 19.81 48.97 -59.73
CA ALA A 176 20.82 48.25 -58.94
C ALA A 176 20.63 48.44 -57.42
N ARG A 177 20.20 49.63 -56.98
CA ARG A 177 19.82 49.90 -55.58
C ARG A 177 18.50 49.22 -55.19
N ALA A 178 17.54 49.07 -56.10
CA ALA A 178 16.28 48.35 -55.89
C ALA A 178 16.54 46.85 -55.71
N ARG A 179 17.25 46.21 -56.64
CA ARG A 179 17.66 44.79 -56.53
C ARG A 179 18.42 44.51 -55.22
N ARG A 180 19.42 45.33 -54.88
CA ARG A 180 20.14 45.22 -53.58
C ARG A 180 19.26 45.47 -52.34
N ARG A 181 18.11 46.15 -52.47
CA ARG A 181 17.13 46.30 -51.38
C ARG A 181 16.21 45.08 -51.28
N GLU A 182 15.89 44.43 -52.39
CA GLU A 182 15.10 43.20 -52.47
C GLU A 182 15.88 42.01 -51.93
N GLU A 183 17.11 41.78 -52.42
CA GLU A 183 18.07 40.80 -51.88
C GLU A 183 18.21 40.94 -50.35
N LYS A 184 18.41 42.18 -49.86
CA LYS A 184 18.51 42.46 -48.43
C LYS A 184 17.21 42.22 -47.67
N ARG A 185 16.03 42.37 -48.30
CA ARG A 185 14.73 42.04 -47.69
C ARG A 185 14.53 40.53 -47.59
N GLU A 186 14.97 39.77 -48.57
CA GLU A 186 14.91 38.30 -48.57
C GLU A 186 15.87 37.69 -47.54
N ILE A 187 17.15 38.09 -47.54
CA ILE A 187 18.13 37.68 -46.53
C ILE A 187 17.61 38.02 -45.12
N ARG A 188 16.98 39.20 -44.93
CA ARG A 188 16.33 39.57 -43.66
C ARG A 188 15.12 38.70 -43.33
N ARG A 189 14.32 38.22 -44.30
CA ARG A 189 13.18 37.31 -44.06
C ARG A 189 13.64 35.92 -43.64
N PHE A 190 14.64 35.35 -44.31
CA PHE A 190 15.22 34.05 -43.93
C PHE A 190 15.88 34.09 -42.55
N THR A 191 16.72 35.10 -42.29
CA THR A 191 17.35 35.27 -40.98
C THR A 191 16.35 35.63 -39.86
N ARG A 192 15.30 36.42 -40.13
CA ARG A 192 14.27 36.74 -39.12
C ARG A 192 13.43 35.53 -38.70
N ARG A 193 13.07 34.64 -39.63
CA ARG A 193 12.36 33.39 -39.29
C ARG A 193 13.23 32.46 -38.44
N ALA A 194 14.50 32.28 -38.81
CA ALA A 194 15.45 31.48 -38.02
C ALA A 194 15.69 32.08 -36.62
N ARG A 195 15.85 33.41 -36.52
CA ARG A 195 16.00 34.11 -35.23
C ARG A 195 14.75 34.00 -34.35
N HIS A 196 13.56 34.22 -34.90
CA HIS A 196 12.31 34.04 -34.14
C HIS A 196 12.12 32.59 -33.68
N ARG A 197 12.34 31.59 -34.54
CA ARG A 197 12.28 30.18 -34.13
C ARG A 197 13.29 29.87 -33.01
N ARG A 198 14.51 30.42 -33.08
CA ARG A 198 15.53 30.25 -32.02
C ARG A 198 15.13 30.94 -30.72
N ILE A 199 14.57 32.16 -30.77
CA ILE A 199 14.08 32.87 -29.58
C ILE A 199 12.91 32.10 -28.94
N VAL A 200 11.93 31.66 -29.73
CA VAL A 200 10.78 30.86 -29.25
C VAL A 200 11.24 29.54 -28.64
N LEU A 201 12.19 28.84 -29.27
CA LEU A 201 12.76 27.61 -28.71
C LEU A 201 13.51 27.86 -27.39
N ILE A 202 14.33 28.92 -27.31
CA ILE A 202 15.06 29.28 -26.08
C ILE A 202 14.08 29.67 -24.97
N SER A 203 13.07 30.50 -25.26
CA SER A 203 12.07 30.91 -24.26
C SER A 203 11.22 29.72 -23.80
N ALA A 204 10.85 28.81 -24.70
CA ALA A 204 10.15 27.58 -24.34
C ALA A 204 11.04 26.69 -23.47
N SER A 205 12.32 26.49 -23.83
CA SER A 205 13.25 25.70 -23.03
C SER A 205 13.53 26.32 -21.67
N SER A 206 13.60 27.66 -21.55
CA SER A 206 13.79 28.33 -20.26
C SER A 206 12.56 28.22 -19.37
N VAL A 207 11.34 28.25 -19.93
CA VAL A 207 10.11 28.02 -19.16
C VAL A 207 10.05 26.57 -18.65
N VAL A 208 10.37 25.58 -19.49
CA VAL A 208 10.45 24.17 -19.08
C VAL A 208 11.53 23.96 -18.01
N LEU A 209 12.72 24.55 -18.18
CA LEU A 209 13.81 24.44 -17.21
C LEU A 209 13.45 25.12 -15.88
N ALA A 210 12.79 26.28 -15.91
CA ALA A 210 12.31 26.95 -14.71
C ALA A 210 11.23 26.13 -13.98
N MET A 211 10.30 25.49 -14.71
CA MET A 211 9.34 24.55 -14.12
C MET A 211 10.04 23.38 -13.43
N ILE A 212 11.03 22.76 -14.08
CA ILE A 212 11.79 21.66 -13.48
C ILE A 212 12.52 22.14 -12.22
N ALA A 213 13.16 23.31 -12.26
CA ALA A 213 13.84 23.90 -11.11
C ALA A 213 12.89 24.16 -9.93
N ILE A 214 11.66 24.65 -10.19
CA ILE A 214 10.63 24.85 -9.15
C ILE A 214 10.19 23.51 -8.55
N VAL A 215 9.95 22.48 -9.37
CA VAL A 215 9.56 21.14 -8.88
C VAL A 215 10.68 20.52 -8.03
N VAL A 216 11.93 20.61 -8.47
CA VAL A 216 13.09 20.15 -7.68
C VAL A 216 13.18 20.94 -6.36
N ALA A 217 13.09 22.26 -6.39
CA ALA A 217 13.12 23.08 -5.18
C ALA A 217 11.98 22.75 -4.20
N ALA A 218 10.80 22.37 -4.70
CA ALA A 218 9.67 21.91 -3.88
C ALA A 218 9.90 20.52 -3.27
N VAL A 219 10.44 19.57 -4.05
CA VAL A 219 10.74 18.19 -3.59
C VAL A 219 11.81 18.17 -2.50
N PHE A 220 12.83 19.04 -2.60
CA PHE A 220 13.88 19.20 -1.60
C PHE A 220 13.56 20.30 -0.56
N SER A 221 12.32 20.78 -0.47
CA SER A 221 11.96 21.88 0.43
C SER A 221 11.77 21.43 1.87
N PRO A 222 12.43 22.06 2.87
CA PRO A 222 12.15 21.84 4.29
C PRO A 222 10.72 22.22 4.72
N LEU A 223 9.97 22.95 3.88
CA LEU A 223 8.58 23.28 4.14
C LEU A 223 7.64 22.06 4.07
N LEU A 224 8.05 21.01 3.34
CA LEU A 224 7.35 19.74 3.19
C LEU A 224 8.13 18.58 3.86
N ALA A 225 8.96 18.90 4.85
CA ALA A 225 9.64 17.94 5.70
C ALA A 225 8.66 17.25 6.66
N LEU A 226 8.94 16.00 7.01
CA LEU A 226 8.22 15.25 8.04
C LEU A 226 8.43 15.88 9.42
N LYS A 227 7.34 16.28 10.07
CA LYS A 227 7.33 16.87 11.43
C LYS A 227 6.44 16.16 12.43
N THR A 228 5.62 15.21 11.99
CA THR A 228 4.63 14.55 12.84
C THR A 228 4.40 13.14 12.36
N ILE A 229 4.53 12.17 13.25
CA ILE A 229 4.26 10.75 12.98
C ILE A 229 3.04 10.34 13.80
N THR A 230 1.96 9.96 13.13
CA THR A 230 0.74 9.48 13.78
C THR A 230 0.61 7.98 13.57
N VAL A 231 0.72 7.22 14.65
CA VAL A 231 0.55 5.77 14.66
C VAL A 231 -0.85 5.44 15.18
N ASP A 232 -1.57 4.56 14.48
CA ASP A 232 -2.89 4.04 14.86
C ASP A 232 -2.99 2.53 14.58
N GLY A 233 -4.06 1.90 15.08
CA GLY A 233 -4.26 0.44 14.98
C GLY A 233 -3.48 -0.41 16.00
N THR A 234 -2.82 0.24 16.96
CA THR A 234 -2.12 -0.39 18.09
C THR A 234 -3.07 -0.66 19.26
N SER A 235 -2.95 -1.83 19.89
CA SER A 235 -3.73 -2.23 21.09
C SER A 235 -2.86 -2.86 22.17
N ARG A 236 -1.87 -3.69 21.80
CA ARG A 236 -0.87 -4.28 22.69
C ARG A 236 0.50 -3.61 22.55
N LEU A 237 0.81 -3.03 21.39
CA LEU A 237 2.02 -2.24 21.15
C LEU A 237 1.87 -0.81 21.67
N ASP A 238 2.96 -0.27 22.21
CA ASP A 238 3.03 1.14 22.53
C ASP A 238 3.28 1.97 21.25
N ALA A 239 2.34 2.85 20.95
CA ALA A 239 2.43 3.77 19.83
C ALA A 239 3.55 4.81 20.00
N ALA A 240 4.04 5.08 21.21
CA ALA A 240 5.23 5.93 21.42
C ALA A 240 6.50 5.21 20.96
N GLN A 241 6.75 3.99 21.45
CA GLN A 241 7.88 3.15 21.01
C GLN A 241 7.95 2.97 19.49
N LEU A 242 6.79 2.82 18.83
CA LEU A 242 6.72 2.71 17.37
C LEU A 242 7.10 4.02 16.64
N ARG A 243 6.79 5.19 17.21
CA ARG A 243 7.23 6.48 16.68
C ARG A 243 8.74 6.65 16.86
N ASP A 244 9.24 6.41 18.07
CA ASP A 244 10.66 6.51 18.41
C ASP A 244 11.52 5.60 17.52
N ALA A 245 11.03 4.39 17.22
CA ALA A 245 11.69 3.46 16.32
C ALA A 245 11.87 4.00 14.89
N VAL A 246 10.97 4.85 14.38
CA VAL A 246 11.02 5.45 13.03
C VAL A 246 11.46 6.92 13.01
N ASP A 247 11.70 7.53 14.18
CA ASP A 247 12.02 8.96 14.36
C ASP A 247 13.25 9.43 13.57
N GLY A 248 14.17 8.51 13.25
CA GLY A 248 15.30 8.75 12.34
C GLY A 248 14.96 9.14 10.88
N GLN A 249 13.68 9.39 10.57
CA GLN A 249 13.15 9.96 9.33
C GLN A 249 12.63 11.40 9.49
N MET A 250 12.62 11.96 10.71
CA MET A 250 12.20 13.33 10.97
C MET A 250 13.03 14.35 10.17
N ASP A 251 12.42 15.50 9.89
CA ASP A 251 12.95 16.59 9.05
C ASP A 251 13.31 16.21 7.60
N THR A 252 13.04 14.96 7.18
CA THR A 252 13.21 14.50 5.80
C THR A 252 12.02 14.94 4.94
N PRO A 253 12.22 15.52 3.74
CA PRO A 253 11.13 15.83 2.81
C PRO A 253 10.24 14.61 2.54
N LEU A 254 8.91 14.78 2.61
CA LEU A 254 7.93 13.68 2.46
C LEU A 254 8.10 12.87 1.16
N ALA A 255 8.63 13.50 0.10
CA ALA A 255 8.92 12.86 -1.19
C ALA A 255 10.22 12.02 -1.22
N LEU A 256 11.04 12.08 -0.15
CA LEU A 256 12.36 11.45 -0.03
C LEU A 256 12.45 10.48 1.18
N LEU A 257 11.31 10.18 1.84
CA LEU A 257 11.27 9.24 2.95
C LEU A 257 11.76 7.84 2.54
N ASP A 258 12.64 7.26 3.36
CA ASP A 258 13.17 5.91 3.12
C ASP A 258 12.23 4.85 3.72
N THR A 259 11.28 4.39 2.89
CA THR A 259 10.33 3.34 3.27
C THR A 259 11.00 2.01 3.62
N ALA A 260 12.17 1.69 3.04
CA ALA A 260 12.87 0.44 3.34
C ALA A 260 13.56 0.50 4.71
N ARG A 261 14.02 1.68 5.13
CA ARG A 261 14.48 1.92 6.50
C ARG A 261 13.33 1.89 7.51
N ILE A 262 12.17 2.46 7.18
CA ILE A 262 10.95 2.33 8.00
C ILE A 262 10.54 0.85 8.15
N GLU A 263 10.52 0.09 7.05
CA GLU A 263 10.25 -1.36 7.07
C GLU A 263 11.21 -2.10 8.01
N LYS A 264 12.51 -1.82 7.91
CA LYS A 264 13.54 -2.41 8.77
C LYS A 264 13.42 -2.02 10.24
N GLN A 265 12.93 -0.82 10.53
CA GLN A 265 12.67 -0.35 11.91
C GLN A 265 11.44 -1.05 12.50
N LEU A 266 10.36 -1.18 11.71
CA LEU A 266 9.12 -1.83 12.14
C LEU A 266 9.20 -3.37 12.20
N SER A 267 10.05 -4.01 11.38
CA SER A 267 10.19 -5.47 11.37
C SER A 267 10.80 -6.06 12.64
N GLY A 268 11.38 -5.23 13.52
CA GLY A 268 11.82 -5.64 14.87
C GLY A 268 10.66 -5.97 15.83
N PHE A 269 9.43 -5.53 15.53
CA PHE A 269 8.26 -5.76 16.37
C PHE A 269 7.48 -7.00 15.89
N SER A 270 7.69 -8.16 16.52
CA SER A 270 7.02 -9.43 16.20
C SER A 270 5.49 -9.32 16.16
N LEU A 271 4.93 -8.51 17.07
CA LEU A 271 3.50 -8.20 17.20
C LEU A 271 2.89 -7.52 15.95
N ILE A 272 3.67 -6.97 15.02
CA ILE A 272 3.14 -6.40 13.78
C ILE A 272 2.85 -7.51 12.77
N ARG A 273 1.59 -7.60 12.32
CA ARG A 273 1.16 -8.46 11.22
C ARG A 273 1.44 -7.79 9.87
N SER A 274 1.07 -6.53 9.76
CA SER A 274 1.23 -5.69 8.57
C SER A 274 1.11 -4.22 8.97
N TYR A 275 1.69 -3.33 8.19
CA TYR A 275 1.53 -1.88 8.33
C TYR A 275 1.22 -1.24 6.98
N SER A 276 0.68 -0.02 7.00
CA SER A 276 0.63 0.84 5.81
C SER A 276 1.01 2.27 6.17
N THR A 277 1.70 2.94 5.25
CA THR A 277 2.17 4.32 5.43
C THR A 277 1.43 5.25 4.47
N THR A 278 0.75 6.25 5.02
CA THR A 278 0.01 7.28 4.26
C THR A 278 0.61 8.65 4.57
N ILE A 279 0.96 9.42 3.53
CA ILE A 279 1.39 10.80 3.70
C ILE A 279 0.15 11.69 3.83
N VAL A 280 0.06 12.43 4.92
CA VAL A 280 -1.00 13.41 5.19
C VAL A 280 -0.39 14.82 5.12
N PRO A 281 -0.68 15.60 4.05
CA PRO A 281 -0.17 16.97 3.93
C PRO A 281 -0.63 17.85 5.11
N PRO A 282 0.19 18.83 5.55
CA PRO A 282 1.41 19.32 4.90
C PRO A 282 2.72 18.61 5.29
N HIS A 283 2.79 17.98 6.47
CA HIS A 283 4.06 17.50 7.06
C HIS A 283 3.91 16.25 7.95
N THR A 284 2.88 15.44 7.72
CA THR A 284 2.54 14.31 8.60
C THR A 284 2.67 12.96 7.87
N LEU A 285 3.27 11.98 8.55
CA LEU A 285 3.27 10.57 8.14
C LEU A 285 2.31 9.81 9.05
N GLN A 286 1.27 9.22 8.47
CA GLN A 286 0.37 8.30 9.16
C GLN A 286 0.85 6.86 8.93
N ILE A 287 0.94 6.10 10.02
CA ILE A 287 1.32 4.69 10.02
C ILE A 287 0.19 3.89 10.66
N HIS A 288 -0.57 3.20 9.83
CA HIS A 288 -1.60 2.27 10.28
C HIS A 288 -0.95 0.92 10.57
N ILE A 289 -1.08 0.44 11.80
CA ILE A 289 -0.58 -0.87 12.23
C ILE A 289 -1.75 -1.87 12.29
N VAL A 290 -1.49 -3.10 11.88
CA VAL A 290 -2.36 -4.25 12.16
C VAL A 290 -1.56 -5.21 13.03
N GLU A 291 -2.00 -5.40 14.27
CA GLU A 291 -1.36 -6.33 15.20
C GLU A 291 -1.68 -7.80 14.89
N ARG A 292 -0.80 -8.70 15.33
CA ARG A 292 -1.01 -10.15 15.28
C ARG A 292 -1.96 -10.56 16.41
N VAL A 293 -3.06 -11.19 16.02
CA VAL A 293 -3.94 -11.92 16.94
C VAL A 293 -3.41 -13.36 17.03
N PRO A 294 -2.97 -13.83 18.21
CA PRO A 294 -2.52 -15.21 18.39
C PRO A 294 -3.70 -16.18 18.33
N VAL A 295 -3.45 -17.40 17.87
CA VAL A 295 -4.47 -18.48 17.79
C VAL A 295 -4.30 -19.55 18.84
N GLY A 296 -3.08 -19.76 19.33
CA GLY A 296 -2.77 -20.78 20.32
C GLY A 296 -1.31 -20.74 20.74
N VAL A 297 -0.92 -21.72 21.53
CA VAL A 297 0.39 -21.79 22.18
C VAL A 297 1.08 -23.08 21.76
N LEU A 298 2.35 -23.00 21.36
CA LEU A 298 3.23 -24.16 21.21
C LEU A 298 4.06 -24.34 22.48
N GLN A 299 4.28 -25.59 22.89
CA GLN A 299 5.27 -25.91 23.91
C GLN A 299 6.62 -26.18 23.24
N THR A 300 7.68 -25.54 23.73
CA THR A 300 9.06 -25.72 23.25
C THR A 300 9.95 -26.18 24.41
N ALA A 301 11.25 -26.41 24.14
CA ALA A 301 12.21 -26.74 25.19
C ALA A 301 12.41 -25.57 26.19
N ASP A 302 12.23 -24.34 25.72
CA ASP A 302 12.47 -23.10 26.47
C ASP A 302 11.19 -22.53 27.12
N GLY A 303 10.08 -23.28 27.13
CA GLY A 303 8.80 -22.86 27.72
C GLY A 303 7.64 -22.89 26.72
N PHE A 304 6.90 -21.79 26.62
CA PHE A 304 5.73 -21.65 25.76
C PHE A 304 5.88 -20.50 24.77
N GLU A 305 5.49 -20.73 23.53
CA GLU A 305 5.49 -19.74 22.46
C GLU A 305 4.07 -19.49 21.97
N LEU A 306 3.61 -18.25 22.14
CA LEU A 306 2.30 -17.79 21.68
C LEU A 306 2.40 -17.47 20.19
N VAL A 307 1.64 -18.18 19.34
CA VAL A 307 1.77 -18.14 17.88
C VAL A 307 0.52 -17.64 17.16
N ASP A 308 0.74 -16.95 16.04
CA ASP A 308 -0.29 -16.46 15.13
C ASP A 308 -0.67 -17.49 14.04
N PRO A 309 -1.71 -17.24 13.22
CA PRO A 309 -2.12 -18.17 12.17
C PRO A 309 -1.07 -18.43 11.07
N ALA A 310 -0.07 -17.55 10.93
CA ALA A 310 1.02 -17.69 9.99
C ALA A 310 2.20 -18.49 10.57
N GLY A 311 2.09 -18.97 11.80
CA GLY A 311 3.14 -19.72 12.50
C GLY A 311 4.27 -18.82 13.03
N VAL A 312 3.99 -17.53 13.25
CA VAL A 312 4.96 -16.56 13.78
C VAL A 312 4.77 -16.43 15.29
N THR A 313 5.84 -16.59 16.05
CA THR A 313 5.86 -16.35 17.50
C THR A 313 5.66 -14.88 17.80
N VAL A 314 4.57 -14.58 18.49
CA VAL A 314 4.18 -13.26 18.96
C VAL A 314 4.90 -12.92 20.26
N GLU A 315 4.94 -13.88 21.19
CA GLU A 315 5.38 -13.72 22.58
C GLU A 315 5.91 -15.06 23.12
N LYS A 316 6.85 -15.02 24.08
CA LYS A 316 7.37 -16.21 24.78
C LYS A 316 7.13 -16.09 26.28
N SER A 317 6.81 -17.19 26.95
CA SER A 317 6.56 -17.22 28.39
C SER A 317 6.92 -18.58 29.02
N ASP A 318 7.46 -18.56 30.23
CA ASP A 318 7.83 -19.80 30.96
C ASP A 318 6.60 -20.62 31.37
N ALA A 319 5.48 -19.93 31.66
CA ALA A 319 4.19 -20.52 31.99
C ALA A 319 3.23 -20.42 30.80
N ARG A 320 2.27 -21.36 30.73
CA ARG A 320 1.26 -21.37 29.66
C ARG A 320 0.30 -20.17 29.80
N PRO A 321 0.15 -19.31 28.77
CA PRO A 321 -0.85 -18.25 28.77
C PRO A 321 -2.28 -18.78 28.89
N GLN A 322 -3.12 -18.08 29.64
CA GLN A 322 -4.54 -18.44 29.81
C GLN A 322 -5.40 -17.97 28.62
N GLY A 323 -6.55 -18.60 28.42
CA GLY A 323 -7.53 -18.21 27.39
C GLY A 323 -7.16 -18.63 25.95
N VAL A 324 -6.05 -19.35 25.76
CA VAL A 324 -5.57 -19.83 24.47
C VAL A 324 -5.28 -21.34 24.48
N PRO A 325 -5.63 -22.08 23.42
CA PRO A 325 -5.45 -23.53 23.35
C PRO A 325 -3.99 -23.91 23.14
N LEU A 326 -3.59 -25.04 23.72
CA LEU A 326 -2.30 -25.69 23.47
C LEU A 326 -2.35 -26.43 22.12
N ILE A 327 -1.49 -26.03 21.19
CA ILE A 327 -1.34 -26.66 19.88
C ILE A 327 -0.34 -27.82 20.00
N GLN A 328 -0.82 -29.04 19.77
CA GLN A 328 -0.05 -30.28 19.85
C GLN A 328 0.29 -30.79 18.45
N LEU A 329 1.50 -30.48 18.00
CA LEU A 329 2.09 -30.97 16.76
C LEU A 329 2.74 -32.35 16.96
N ALA A 330 2.84 -33.14 15.89
CA ALA A 330 3.69 -34.32 15.88
C ALA A 330 5.17 -33.90 15.89
N ALA A 331 6.07 -34.78 16.34
CA ALA A 331 7.50 -34.47 16.44
C ALA A 331 8.20 -34.15 15.11
N SER A 332 7.55 -34.44 13.97
CA SER A 332 8.00 -34.10 12.61
C SER A 332 7.45 -32.76 12.07
N ASP A 333 6.50 -32.14 12.77
CA ASP A 333 5.79 -30.95 12.32
C ASP A 333 6.24 -29.69 13.07
N ASP A 334 6.22 -28.55 12.38
CA ASP A 334 6.49 -27.22 12.93
C ASP A 334 5.30 -26.27 12.74
N ALA A 335 5.44 -25.01 13.15
CA ALA A 335 4.45 -23.96 12.95
C ALA A 335 4.18 -23.61 11.47
N LYS A 336 4.93 -24.18 10.52
CA LYS A 336 4.74 -23.99 9.07
C LYS A 336 4.09 -25.20 8.41
N SER A 337 3.97 -26.33 9.11
CA SER A 337 3.33 -27.57 8.64
C SER A 337 1.88 -27.36 8.18
N SER A 338 1.38 -28.29 7.36
CA SER A 338 -0.05 -28.33 6.99
C SER A 338 -0.94 -28.66 8.18
N ALA A 339 -0.45 -29.48 9.13
CA ALA A 339 -1.14 -29.78 10.39
C ALA A 339 -1.37 -28.50 11.21
N PHE A 340 -0.34 -27.66 11.41
CA PHE A 340 -0.48 -26.37 12.09
C PHE A 340 -1.53 -25.47 11.44
N ARG A 341 -1.45 -25.28 10.12
CA ARG A 341 -2.40 -24.41 9.39
C ARG A 341 -3.84 -24.90 9.53
N SER A 342 -4.05 -26.21 9.49
CA SER A 342 -5.39 -26.80 9.60
C SER A 342 -5.98 -26.61 11.01
N MET A 343 -5.14 -26.70 12.05
CA MET A 343 -5.52 -26.35 13.42
C MET A 343 -5.83 -24.87 13.57
N ALA A 344 -5.00 -23.98 13.01
CA ALA A 344 -5.21 -22.53 13.03
C ALA A 344 -6.50 -22.14 12.29
N ASP A 345 -6.77 -22.73 11.12
CA ASP A 345 -7.99 -22.49 10.34
C ASP A 345 -9.25 -22.91 11.12
N VAL A 346 -9.23 -24.07 11.78
CA VAL A 346 -10.34 -24.52 12.66
C VAL A 346 -10.56 -23.56 13.82
N LEU A 347 -9.50 -23.12 14.50
CA LEU A 347 -9.62 -22.17 15.61
C LEU A 347 -10.14 -20.81 15.15
N LEU A 348 -9.68 -20.29 14.01
CA LEU A 348 -10.15 -19.03 13.44
C LEU A 348 -11.61 -19.09 13.00
N ALA A 349 -12.03 -20.18 12.36
CA ALA A 349 -13.40 -20.37 11.87
C ALA A 349 -14.40 -20.73 12.98
N MET A 350 -13.92 -21.14 14.15
CA MET A 350 -14.71 -21.35 15.36
C MET A 350 -15.08 -20.01 16.02
N PRO A 351 -16.32 -19.82 16.53
CA PRO A 351 -16.68 -18.61 17.26
C PRO A 351 -15.96 -18.55 18.62
N GLU A 352 -15.74 -17.33 19.11
CA GLU A 352 -14.88 -17.04 20.25
C GLU A 352 -15.27 -17.78 21.54
N ALA A 353 -16.57 -17.87 21.83
CA ALA A 353 -17.09 -18.54 23.03
C ALA A 353 -16.79 -20.05 23.07
N GLN A 354 -16.72 -20.71 21.92
CA GLN A 354 -16.32 -22.12 21.81
C GLN A 354 -14.78 -22.24 21.81
N ARG A 355 -14.06 -21.32 21.16
CA ARG A 355 -12.59 -21.30 21.16
C ARG A 355 -12.03 -21.21 22.58
N ALA A 356 -12.66 -20.39 23.43
CA ALA A 356 -12.33 -20.26 24.85
C ALA A 356 -12.58 -21.52 25.70
N GLN A 357 -13.29 -22.53 25.18
CA GLN A 357 -13.52 -23.83 25.83
C GLN A 357 -12.51 -24.90 25.41
N VAL A 358 -11.65 -24.63 24.42
CA VAL A 358 -10.63 -25.57 23.93
C VAL A 358 -9.39 -25.49 24.82
N ASP A 359 -9.04 -26.60 25.47
CA ASP A 359 -7.77 -26.74 26.18
C ASP A 359 -6.62 -27.08 25.23
N SER A 360 -6.81 -28.08 24.35
CA SER A 360 -5.78 -28.47 23.38
C SER A 360 -6.36 -28.82 22.02
N ILE A 361 -5.54 -28.68 20.99
CA ILE A 361 -5.86 -29.04 19.61
C ILE A 361 -4.71 -29.87 19.04
N THR A 362 -5.05 -30.90 18.27
CA THR A 362 -4.10 -31.72 17.52
C THR A 362 -4.66 -32.04 16.14
N ALA A 363 -3.79 -32.25 15.15
CA ALA A 363 -4.19 -32.66 13.81
C ALA A 363 -3.21 -33.69 13.26
N ARG A 364 -3.74 -34.74 12.60
CA ARG A 364 -2.92 -35.73 11.88
C ARG A 364 -2.88 -35.47 10.37
N THR A 365 -3.95 -34.90 9.83
CA THR A 365 -4.06 -34.47 8.43
C THR A 365 -4.89 -33.18 8.37
N ARG A 366 -5.05 -32.62 7.17
CA ARG A 366 -5.87 -31.41 6.96
C ARG A 366 -7.30 -31.54 7.47
N ASP A 367 -7.88 -32.72 7.26
CA ASP A 367 -9.30 -32.99 7.51
C ASP A 367 -9.50 -33.90 8.73
N ASP A 368 -8.49 -34.00 9.58
CA ASP A 368 -8.48 -34.79 10.82
C ASP A 368 -7.91 -33.95 11.97
N VAL A 369 -8.67 -32.90 12.33
CA VAL A 369 -8.44 -32.06 13.51
C VAL A 369 -9.28 -32.58 14.67
N THR A 370 -8.66 -32.67 15.84
CA THR A 370 -9.26 -33.11 17.10
C THR A 370 -8.97 -32.10 18.20
N LEU A 371 -9.98 -31.79 19.01
CA LEU A 371 -9.91 -30.85 20.12
C LEU A 371 -10.09 -31.60 21.45
N THR A 372 -9.50 -31.09 22.51
CA THR A 372 -9.82 -31.46 23.90
C THR A 372 -10.38 -30.22 24.59
N LEU A 373 -11.53 -30.35 25.23
CA LEU A 373 -12.13 -29.23 25.95
C LEU A 373 -11.56 -29.12 27.38
N ILE A 374 -11.70 -27.94 27.98
CA ILE A 374 -11.26 -27.65 29.35
C ILE A 374 -11.84 -28.68 30.33
N GLY A 375 -10.98 -29.22 31.20
CA GLY A 375 -11.27 -30.35 32.07
C GLY A 375 -10.81 -31.72 31.53
N GLY A 376 -10.44 -31.82 30.25
CA GLY A 376 -9.76 -32.99 29.67
C GLY A 376 -10.63 -34.23 29.43
N THR A 377 -11.88 -34.23 29.92
CA THR A 377 -12.81 -35.38 29.85
C THR A 377 -13.61 -35.46 28.56
N GLN A 378 -13.63 -34.39 27.75
CA GLN A 378 -14.41 -34.27 26.53
C GLN A 378 -13.48 -34.07 25.33
N LYS A 379 -13.54 -34.99 24.38
CA LYS A 379 -12.73 -34.98 23.15
C LYS A 379 -13.63 -34.76 21.94
N VAL A 380 -13.34 -33.76 21.12
CA VAL A 380 -14.16 -33.41 19.96
C VAL A 380 -13.43 -33.76 18.66
N VAL A 381 -14.01 -34.61 17.82
CA VAL A 381 -13.52 -34.87 16.47
C VAL A 381 -14.16 -33.85 15.54
N TRP A 382 -13.36 -32.92 15.01
CA TRP A 382 -13.83 -31.77 14.24
C TRP A 382 -13.71 -31.97 12.72
N GLY A 383 -12.71 -32.73 12.29
CA GLY A 383 -12.34 -32.86 10.88
C GLY A 383 -11.79 -31.55 10.30
N GLY A 384 -12.06 -31.25 9.02
CA GLY A 384 -11.64 -30.01 8.37
C GLY A 384 -12.36 -28.73 8.86
N SER A 385 -11.85 -27.57 8.45
CA SER A 385 -12.37 -26.23 8.85
C SER A 385 -13.66 -25.80 8.16
N ASP A 386 -14.12 -26.52 7.14
CA ASP A 386 -15.40 -26.27 6.46
C ASP A 386 -16.60 -26.38 7.40
N ASP A 387 -17.64 -25.56 7.15
CA ASP A 387 -18.88 -25.47 7.94
C ASP A 387 -18.68 -25.23 9.46
N SER A 388 -17.52 -24.71 9.89
CA SER A 388 -17.15 -24.57 11.31
C SER A 388 -18.19 -23.86 12.18
N ALA A 389 -18.89 -22.84 11.68
CA ALA A 389 -19.97 -22.18 12.42
C ALA A 389 -21.16 -23.13 12.69
N ARG A 390 -21.49 -24.01 11.74
CA ARG A 390 -22.54 -25.03 11.89
C ARG A 390 -22.06 -26.19 12.77
N LYS A 391 -20.81 -26.63 12.63
CA LYS A 391 -20.17 -27.61 13.53
C LYS A 391 -20.16 -27.12 14.99
N ALA A 392 -19.87 -25.85 15.22
CA ALA A 392 -19.91 -25.23 16.55
C ALA A 392 -21.33 -25.26 17.18
N GLN A 393 -22.37 -24.98 16.39
CA GLN A 393 -23.77 -25.08 16.83
C GLN A 393 -24.16 -26.54 17.16
N VAL A 394 -23.78 -27.48 16.29
CA VAL A 394 -24.01 -28.92 16.51
C VAL A 394 -23.29 -29.41 17.75
N LEU A 395 -22.04 -29.02 17.98
CA LEU A 395 -21.27 -29.34 19.18
C LEU A 395 -21.96 -28.81 20.44
N GLN A 396 -22.40 -27.55 20.45
CA GLN A 396 -23.10 -26.96 21.60
C GLN A 396 -24.44 -27.66 21.89
N ALA A 397 -25.20 -28.02 20.86
CA ALA A 397 -26.42 -28.82 21.02
C ALA A 397 -26.11 -30.22 21.58
N LEU A 398 -25.06 -30.89 21.09
CA LEU A 398 -24.65 -32.22 21.51
C LEU A 398 -24.11 -32.22 22.95
N LEU A 399 -23.34 -31.21 23.35
CA LEU A 399 -22.91 -31.00 24.75
C LEU A 399 -24.10 -30.74 25.67
N GLY A 400 -25.06 -29.90 25.23
CA GLY A 400 -26.27 -29.59 26.00
C GLY A 400 -27.16 -30.81 26.23
N VAL A 401 -27.40 -31.63 25.21
CA VAL A 401 -28.20 -32.87 25.30
C VAL A 401 -27.54 -33.90 26.24
N ASN A 402 -26.21 -34.01 26.22
CA ASN A 402 -25.46 -34.97 27.04
C ASN A 402 -24.98 -34.38 28.38
N GLY A 403 -25.39 -33.16 28.74
CA GLY A 403 -25.01 -32.50 30.00
C GLY A 403 -23.50 -32.30 30.18
N GLY A 404 -22.72 -32.26 29.10
CA GLY A 404 -21.25 -32.23 29.17
C GLY A 404 -20.62 -33.53 29.70
N ALA A 405 -21.28 -34.68 29.51
CA ALA A 405 -20.74 -35.99 29.92
C ALA A 405 -19.33 -36.27 29.33
N PRO A 406 -18.46 -37.00 30.04
CA PRO A 406 -17.17 -37.44 29.53
C PRO A 406 -17.34 -38.33 28.30
N GLY A 407 -16.46 -38.17 27.30
CA GLY A 407 -16.48 -38.98 26.08
C GLY A 407 -16.04 -38.27 24.82
N ILE A 408 -16.35 -38.88 23.67
CA ILE A 408 -15.99 -38.43 22.33
C ILE A 408 -17.23 -37.84 21.63
N TYR A 409 -17.09 -36.60 21.16
CA TYR A 409 -18.10 -35.84 20.43
C TYR A 409 -17.64 -35.69 18.97
N ASP A 410 -18.22 -36.45 18.06
CA ASP A 410 -17.90 -36.38 16.63
C ASP A 410 -18.85 -35.41 15.91
N VAL A 411 -18.27 -34.34 15.34
CA VAL A 411 -18.94 -33.31 14.54
C VAL A 411 -18.25 -33.13 13.18
N SER A 412 -17.49 -34.14 12.74
CA SER A 412 -16.64 -34.07 11.53
C SER A 412 -17.43 -33.81 10.24
N ALA A 413 -18.62 -34.39 10.11
CA ALA A 413 -19.50 -34.25 8.96
C ALA A 413 -20.65 -33.25 9.21
N PRO A 414 -20.87 -32.23 8.35
CA PRO A 414 -21.90 -31.21 8.53
C PRO A 414 -23.32 -31.77 8.32
N GLY A 415 -23.83 -32.47 9.33
CA GLY A 415 -25.14 -33.15 9.33
C GLY A 415 -25.20 -34.44 10.14
N SER A 416 -24.05 -34.97 10.58
CA SER A 416 -23.97 -36.10 11.51
C SER A 416 -23.30 -35.66 12.81
N ALA A 417 -23.88 -36.05 13.94
CA ALA A 417 -23.37 -35.73 15.27
C ALA A 417 -23.46 -36.99 16.12
N VAL A 418 -22.32 -37.49 16.61
CA VAL A 418 -22.26 -38.75 17.37
C VAL A 418 -21.53 -38.53 18.68
N PHE A 419 -22.23 -38.75 19.80
CA PHE A 419 -21.60 -38.88 21.10
C PHE A 419 -21.28 -40.35 21.40
N ARG A 420 -20.09 -40.61 21.96
CA ARG A 420 -19.69 -41.90 22.52
C ARG A 420 -19.22 -41.64 23.95
N ALA A 421 -19.91 -42.23 24.93
CA ALA A 421 -19.51 -42.12 26.34
C ALA A 421 -18.08 -42.66 26.54
N GLY A 422 -17.33 -41.98 27.42
CA GLY A 422 -15.96 -42.34 27.81
C GLY A 422 -15.88 -43.32 28.97
#